data_AF-A0A1F6MVR8-F1
#
_entry.id   AF-A0A1F6MVR8-F1
#
_cell.length_a   1.000
_cell.length_b   1.000
_cell.length_c   1.000
_cell.angle_alpha   90.00
_cell.angle_beta   90.00
_cell.angle_gamma   90.00
#
_symmetry.space_group_name_H-M   'P 1'
#
loop_
_entity.id
_entity.type
_entity.pdbx_description
1 polymer ?
#
loop_
_entity_poly.entity_id
_entity_poly.type
_entity_poly.pdbx_seq_one_letter_code
_entity_poly.pdbx_strand_id
1 'polypeptide(L)' 'MNGFQFGYNLENNKSLLFFVGVASETDHLPFGDVRKKWSHDALAEKDKEIKTTEDYYMNNAKIACRELIKLFEGSP' A
#
# COMPACT_ATOMS: atom_id res chain seq x y z
N MET A 1 -17.89 22.44 11.51
CA MET A 1 -16.68 23.02 12.13
C MET A 1 -15.59 21.97 12.00
N ASN A 2 -14.59 22.24 11.16
CA ASN A 2 -13.52 21.31 10.77
C ASN A 2 -12.42 21.32 11.84
N GLY A 3 -12.06 20.15 12.36
CA GLY A 3 -11.20 20.03 13.55
C GLY A 3 -10.14 18.93 13.51
N PHE A 4 -9.60 18.58 12.33
CA PHE A 4 -8.49 17.60 12.23
C PHE A 4 -7.39 17.96 11.19
N GLN A 5 -7.33 19.21 10.71
CA GLN A 5 -6.23 19.70 9.86
C GLN A 5 -5.21 20.49 10.69
N PHE A 6 -4.54 19.84 11.66
CA PHE A 6 -3.42 20.47 12.37
C PHE A 6 -2.11 19.75 11.98
N GLY A 7 -1.26 20.44 11.21
CA GLY A 7 0.19 20.18 11.15
C GLY A 7 0.73 19.36 9.98
N TYR A 8 0.03 18.31 9.53
CA TYR A 8 0.57 17.43 8.49
C TYR A 8 -0.24 17.58 7.22
N ASN A 9 0.35 18.14 6.16
CA ASN A 9 -0.21 18.06 4.81
C ASN A 9 -0.09 16.61 4.31
N LEU A 10 -0.84 15.70 4.94
CA LEU A 10 -0.85 14.26 4.69
C LEU A 10 -1.33 13.97 3.27
N GLU A 11 -2.24 14.81 2.76
CA GLU A 11 -2.78 14.73 1.40
C GLU A 11 -1.69 14.78 0.32
N ASN A 12 -0.57 15.47 0.59
CA ASN A 12 0.57 15.55 -0.32
C ASN A 12 1.81 14.79 0.19
N ASN A 13 1.68 13.98 1.24
CA ASN A 13 2.81 13.22 1.77
C ASN A 13 3.21 12.12 0.78
N LYS A 14 4.43 12.20 0.23
CA LYS A 14 4.93 11.27 -0.79
C LYS A 14 4.90 9.81 -0.33
N SER A 15 5.20 9.53 0.93
CA SER A 15 5.20 8.16 1.48
C SER A 15 3.78 7.62 1.62
N LEU A 16 2.81 8.46 1.98
CA LEU A 16 1.39 8.05 1.97
C LEU A 16 0.89 7.83 0.54
N LEU A 17 1.15 8.79 -0.36
CA LEU A 17 0.76 8.68 -1.77
C LEU A 17 1.38 7.46 -2.46
N PHE A 18 2.60 7.07 -2.07
CA PHE A 18 3.21 5.82 -2.53
C PHE A 18 2.32 4.61 -2.22
N PHE A 19 1.83 4.46 -0.98
CA PHE A 19 0.96 3.34 -0.62
C PHE A 19 -0.43 3.44 -1.27
N VAL A 20 -0.94 4.65 -1.50
CA VAL A 20 -2.17 4.84 -2.30
C VAL A 20 -1.98 4.34 -3.73
N GLY A 21 -0.85 4.66 -4.35
CA GLY A 21 -0.49 4.17 -5.69
C GLY A 21 -0.41 2.64 -5.73
N VAL A 22 0.33 2.03 -4.80
CA VAL A 22 0.44 0.56 -4.71
C VAL A 22 -0.93 -0.08 -4.50
N ALA A 23 -1.77 0.48 -3.61
CA ALA A 23 -3.12 -0.04 -3.38
C ALA A 23 -4.01 0.07 -4.63
N SER A 24 -3.87 1.15 -5.40
CA SER A 24 -4.60 1.31 -6.66
C SER A 24 -4.13 0.36 -7.76
N GLU A 25 -2.83 0.07 -7.84
CA GLU A 25 -2.27 -0.85 -8.84
C GLU A 25 -2.54 -2.32 -8.51
N THR A 26 -2.89 -2.63 -7.27
CA THR A 26 -3.09 -4.00 -6.77
C THR A 26 -4.54 -4.31 -6.40
N ASP A 27 -5.48 -3.41 -6.72
CA ASP A 27 -6.88 -3.51 -6.33
C ASP A 27 -7.60 -4.72 -6.96
N HIS A 28 -7.14 -5.16 -8.13
CA HIS A 28 -7.67 -6.32 -8.85
C HIS A 28 -7.10 -7.65 -8.37
N LEU A 29 -6.07 -7.64 -7.51
CA LEU A 29 -5.43 -8.86 -7.02
C LEU A 29 -6.33 -9.54 -5.97
N PRO A 30 -6.55 -10.87 -6.08
CA PRO A 30 -7.48 -11.55 -5.21
C PRO A 30 -6.84 -11.84 -3.85
N PHE A 31 -7.26 -11.11 -2.82
CA PHE A 31 -6.86 -11.32 -1.43
C PHE A 31 -8.02 -11.81 -0.55
N GLY A 32 -7.72 -12.70 0.40
CA GLY A 32 -8.69 -13.21 1.36
C GLY A 32 -9.76 -14.11 0.73
N ASP A 33 -11.00 -14.00 1.22
CA ASP A 33 -12.10 -14.91 0.90
C ASP A 33 -12.55 -14.89 -0.57
N VAL A 34 -12.28 -13.81 -1.31
CA VAL A 34 -12.64 -13.72 -2.74
C VAL A 34 -11.98 -14.81 -3.57
N ARG A 35 -10.79 -15.29 -3.14
CA ARG A 35 -10.03 -16.36 -3.79
C ARG A 35 -10.83 -17.66 -3.91
N LYS A 36 -11.78 -17.92 -3.00
CA LYS A 36 -12.66 -19.12 -3.05
C LYS A 36 -13.55 -19.17 -4.28
N LYS A 37 -13.76 -18.03 -4.95
CA LYS A 37 -14.61 -17.89 -6.15
C LYS A 37 -13.81 -17.92 -7.45
N TRP A 38 -12.48 -17.99 -7.38
CA TRP A 38 -11.60 -17.94 -8.54
C TRP A 38 -11.18 -19.35 -8.95
N SER A 39 -10.91 -19.55 -10.23
CA SER A 39 -10.32 -20.81 -10.70
C SER A 39 -8.88 -20.96 -10.21
N HIS A 40 -8.42 -22.21 -10.06
CA HIS A 40 -7.07 -22.49 -9.60
C HIS A 40 -6.00 -21.87 -10.52
N ASP A 41 -6.18 -21.98 -11.83
CA ASP A 41 -5.23 -21.43 -12.81
C ASP A 41 -5.15 -19.90 -12.75
N ALA A 42 -6.27 -19.22 -12.54
CA ALA A 42 -6.29 -17.76 -12.40
C ALA A 42 -5.58 -17.31 -11.11
N LEU A 43 -5.76 -18.06 -10.01
CA LEU A 43 -5.04 -17.79 -8.77
C LEU A 43 -3.53 -17.99 -8.94
N ALA A 44 -3.10 -19.08 -9.60
CA ALA A 44 -1.69 -19.35 -9.84
C ALA A 44 -1.01 -18.24 -10.64
N GLU A 45 -1.71 -17.63 -11.61
CA GLU A 45 -1.18 -16.50 -12.36
C GLU A 45 -1.12 -15.22 -11.52
N LYS A 46 -2.19 -14.92 -10.77
CA LYS A 46 -2.22 -13.75 -9.89
C LYS A 46 -1.24 -13.84 -8.72
N ASP A 47 -0.91 -15.02 -8.25
CA ASP A 47 0.11 -15.21 -7.22
C ASP A 47 1.52 -14.85 -7.72
N LYS A 48 1.83 -15.11 -9.00
CA LYS A 48 3.09 -14.65 -9.62
C LYS A 48 3.12 -13.12 -9.74
N GLU A 49 1.99 -12.52 -10.11
CA GLU A 49 1.84 -11.07 -10.19
C GLU A 49 2.02 -10.42 -8.81
N ILE A 50 1.36 -10.94 -7.77
CA ILE A 50 1.55 -10.51 -6.37
C ILE A 50 3.03 -10.56 -6.01
N LYS A 51 3.70 -11.69 -6.24
CA LYS A 51 5.11 -11.85 -5.90
C LYS A 51 6.00 -10.85 -6.63
N THR A 52 5.75 -10.65 -7.93
CA THR A 52 6.51 -9.68 -8.75
C THR A 52 6.34 -8.26 -8.22
N THR A 53 5.11 -7.89 -7.88
CA THR A 53 4.78 -6.57 -7.34
C THR A 53 5.39 -6.36 -5.95
N GLU A 54 5.34 -7.37 -5.07
CA GLU A 54 6.01 -7.34 -3.77
C GLU A 54 7.51 -7.14 -3.92
N ASP A 55 8.16 -7.96 -4.76
CA ASP A 55 9.61 -7.89 -4.99
C ASP A 55 10.00 -6.52 -5.59
N TYR A 56 9.17 -5.96 -6.48
CA TYR A 56 9.37 -4.63 -7.08
C TYR A 56 9.26 -3.49 -6.05
N TYR A 57 8.22 -3.50 -5.22
CA TYR A 57 7.95 -2.40 -4.28
C TYR A 57 8.64 -2.53 -2.92
N MET A 58 9.13 -3.71 -2.52
CA MET A 58 9.64 -4.01 -1.18
C MET A 58 10.62 -2.95 -0.64
N ASN A 59 11.61 -2.55 -1.44
CA ASN A 59 12.61 -1.59 -1.02
C ASN A 59 12.01 -0.20 -0.80
N ASN A 60 11.17 0.26 -1.73
CA ASN A 60 10.50 1.55 -1.65
C ASN A 60 9.48 1.58 -0.51
N ALA A 61 8.74 0.49 -0.29
CA ALA A 61 7.82 0.34 0.82
C ALA A 61 8.53 0.45 2.17
N LYS A 62 9.68 -0.22 2.33
CA LYS A 62 10.51 -0.09 3.55
C LYS A 62 11.01 1.33 3.78
N ILE A 63 11.40 2.05 2.72
CA ILE A 63 11.80 3.46 2.81
C ILE A 63 10.61 4.31 3.24
N ALA A 64 9.47 4.18 2.56
CA ALA A 64 8.24 4.91 2.87
C ALA A 64 7.79 4.67 4.31
N CYS A 65 7.79 3.43 4.80
CA CYS A 65 7.50 3.11 6.19
C CYS A 65 8.41 3.83 7.17
N ARG A 66 9.73 3.85 6.95
CA ARG A 66 10.67 4.57 7.82
C ARG A 66 10.37 6.06 7.89
N GLU A 67 10.04 6.67 6.74
CA GLU A 67 9.70 8.09 6.69
C GLU A 67 8.37 8.38 7.39
N LEU A 68 7.38 7.50 7.28
CA LEU A 68 6.11 7.62 8.01
C LEU A 68 6.30 7.46 9.52
N ILE A 69 7.10 6.49 9.96
CA ILE A 69 7.40 6.31 11.39
C ILE A 69 8.03 7.57 11.97
N LYS A 70 9.06 8.12 11.32
CA LYS A 70 9.68 9.39 11.75
C LYS A 70 8.67 10.54 11.81
N LEU A 71 7.75 10.60 10.84
CA LEU A 71 6.72 11.63 10.77
C LEU A 71 5.81 11.61 12.00
N PHE A 72 5.38 10.41 12.40
CA PHE A 72 4.45 10.21 13.52
C PHE A 72 5.14 10.15 14.89
N GLU A 73 6.37 9.67 14.98
CA GLU A 73 7.18 9.71 16.22
C GLU A 73 7.67 11.12 16.54
N GLY A 74 7.93 11.95 15.53
CA GLY A 74 8.29 13.36 15.69
C GLY A 74 7.11 14.29 15.94
N SER A 75 5.88 13.76 16.08
CA SER A 75 4.70 14.55 16.41
C SER A 75 4.67 14.82 17.92
N PRO A 76 4.57 16.09 18.37
CA PRO A 76 4.30 16.42 19.76
C PRO A 76 2.91 15.94 20.22
#